data_AF-A0A7J4KDC8-F1
#
_entry.id   AF-A0A7J4KDC8-F1
#
_cell.length_a   1.000
_cell.length_b   1.000
_cell.length_c   1.000
_cell.angle_alpha   90.00
_cell.angle_beta   90.00
_cell.angle_gamma   90.00
#
_symmetry.space_group_name_H-M   'P 1'
#
loop_
_entity.id
_entity.type
_entity.pdbx_description
1 polymer ?
#
loop_
_entity_poly.entity_id
_entity_poly.type
_entity_poly.pdbx_seq_one_letter_code
_entity_poly.pdbx_strand_id
1 'polypeptide(L)'
;MLNITTFLDNHARTSDRTAVISPSQGKEYTYSSLLSMMSRIAGDLADQGIRKGDRVCIYLDSSPEYLASYFAIWRLGAVAVPANIAYREAELRHALADAGARGLIHRDTGSAVA
;
A
#
# COMPACT_ATOMS: atom_id res chain seq x y z
N MET A 1 -5.32 20.54 -3.98
CA MET A 1 -4.59 20.28 -2.71
C MET A 1 -3.41 19.38 -3.06
N LEU A 2 -2.20 19.67 -2.57
CA LEU A 2 -1.01 18.87 -2.88
C LEU A 2 -1.11 17.51 -2.18
N ASN A 3 -1.05 16.43 -2.97
CA ASN A 3 -0.85 15.07 -2.48
C ASN A 3 0.46 14.57 -3.08
N ILE A 4 1.31 13.92 -2.27
CA ILE A 4 2.60 13.43 -2.76
C ILE A 4 2.43 12.47 -3.94
N THR A 5 1.30 11.78 -4.07
CA THR A 5 1.01 10.83 -5.15
C THR A 5 0.62 11.47 -6.48
N THR A 6 0.39 12.79 -6.53
CA THR A 6 0.00 13.48 -7.79
C THR A 6 1.06 13.35 -8.89
N PHE A 7 2.33 13.10 -8.54
CA PHE A 7 3.36 12.82 -9.53
C PHE A 7 3.05 11.58 -10.39
N LEU A 8 2.37 10.57 -9.83
CA LEU A 8 1.99 9.38 -10.57
C LEU A 8 0.97 9.71 -11.67
N ASP A 9 -0.02 10.55 -11.38
CA ASP A 9 -1.00 11.00 -12.39
C ASP A 9 -0.31 11.76 -13.53
N ASN A 10 0.62 12.66 -13.18
CA ASN A 10 1.32 13.47 -14.15
C ASN A 10 2.21 12.61 -15.06
N HIS A 11 3.01 11.72 -14.48
CA HIS A 11 3.90 10.86 -15.25
C HIS A 11 3.15 9.81 -16.06
N ALA A 12 2.08 9.21 -15.53
CA ALA A 12 1.25 8.27 -16.29
C ALA A 12 0.61 8.93 -17.53
N ARG A 13 0.31 10.24 -17.48
CA ARG A 13 -0.24 10.98 -18.62
C ARG A 13 0.79 11.49 -19.62
N THR A 14 1.98 11.87 -19.14
CA THR A 14 2.96 12.62 -19.96
C THR A 14 4.17 11.80 -20.39
N SER A 15 4.52 10.76 -19.64
CA SER A 15 5.74 9.99 -19.82
C SER A 15 5.60 8.65 -19.08
N ASP A 16 4.93 7.69 -19.70
CA ASP A 16 4.70 6.35 -19.13
C ASP A 16 5.97 5.46 -19.19
N ARG A 17 7.04 5.93 -18.56
CA ARG A 17 8.32 5.23 -18.43
C ARG A 17 8.27 4.22 -17.28
N THR A 18 9.25 3.31 -17.25
CA THR A 18 9.49 2.43 -16.10
C THR A 18 9.70 3.28 -14.83
N ALA A 19 8.91 3.00 -13.80
CA ALA A 19 8.97 3.64 -12.49
C ALA A 19 9.63 2.74 -11.44
N VAL A 20 9.35 1.43 -11.50
CA VAL A 20 9.89 0.44 -10.55
C VAL A 20 10.39 -0.77 -11.31
N ILE A 21 11.58 -1.24 -10.95
CA ILE A 21 12.13 -2.51 -11.42
C ILE A 21 12.10 -3.46 -10.23
N SER A 22 11.49 -4.63 -10.42
CA SER A 22 11.41 -5.69 -9.41
C SER A 22 12.25 -6.89 -9.87
N PRO A 23 13.52 -6.99 -9.45
CA PRO A 23 14.39 -8.10 -9.83
C PRO A 23 13.86 -9.45 -9.34
N SER A 24 13.27 -9.49 -8.15
CA SER A 24 12.72 -10.71 -7.56
C SER A 24 11.55 -11.29 -8.35
N GLN A 25 10.76 -10.45 -9.02
CA GLN A 25 9.67 -10.87 -9.89
C GLN A 25 10.07 -10.93 -11.37
N GLY A 26 11.27 -10.47 -11.73
CA GLY A 26 11.72 -10.31 -13.12
C GLY A 26 10.84 -9.37 -13.94
N LYS A 27 10.26 -8.34 -13.31
CA LYS A 27 9.27 -7.45 -13.93
C LYS A 27 9.61 -5.98 -13.75
N GLU A 28 9.19 -5.19 -14.73
CA GLU A 28 9.19 -3.73 -14.68
C GLU A 28 7.77 -3.20 -14.61
N TYR A 29 7.58 -2.14 -13.85
CA TYR A 29 6.31 -1.46 -13.67
C TYR A 29 6.44 -0.04 -14.17
N THR A 30 5.61 0.33 -15.14
CA THR A 30 5.50 1.71 -15.63
C THR A 30 4.75 2.58 -14.64
N TYR A 31 4.79 3.90 -14.83
CA TYR A 31 3.98 4.84 -14.05
C TYR A 31 2.48 4.55 -14.14
N SER A 32 1.96 4.21 -15.32
CA SER A 32 0.54 3.84 -15.52
C SER A 32 0.18 2.54 -14.81
N SER A 33 1.08 1.56 -14.82
CA SER A 33 0.92 0.29 -14.13
C SER A 33 0.86 0.48 -12.62
N LEU A 34 1.78 1.27 -12.08
CA LEU A 34 1.84 1.60 -10.65
C LEU A 34 0.64 2.44 -10.21
N LEU A 35 0.22 3.42 -11.03
CA LEU A 35 -0.99 4.21 -10.80
C LEU A 35 -2.24 3.33 -10.76
N SER A 36 -2.35 2.37 -11.69
CA SER A 36 -3.48 1.44 -11.74
C SER A 36 -3.53 0.54 -10.51
N MET A 37 -2.38 0.03 -10.06
CA MET A 37 -2.28 -0.77 -8.83
C MET A 37 -2.65 0.04 -7.60
N MET A 38 -2.07 1.24 -7.44
CA MET A 38 -2.40 2.15 -6.35
C MET A 38 -3.88 2.52 -6.32
N SER A 39 -4.48 2.80 -7.48
CA SER A 39 -5.89 3.19 -7.58
C SER A 39 -6.82 2.05 -7.18
N ARG A 40 -6.49 0.80 -7.53
CA ARG A 40 -7.24 -0.38 -7.10
C ARG A 40 -7.20 -0.54 -5.59
N ILE A 41 -6.01 -0.53 -5.00
CA ILE A 41 -5.84 -0.65 -3.54
C ILE A 41 -6.58 0.50 -2.82
N ALA A 42 -6.49 1.73 -3.33
CA ALA A 42 -7.19 2.88 -2.74
C ALA A 42 -8.72 2.73 -2.82
N GLY A 43 -9.24 2.21 -3.93
CA GLY A 43 -10.66 1.89 -4.08
C GLY A 43 -11.11 0.84 -3.07
N ASP A 44 -10.38 -0.28 -3.00
CA ASP A 44 -10.71 -1.39 -2.09
C ASP A 44 -10.70 -0.95 -0.62
N LEU A 45 -9.70 -0.15 -0.21
CA LEU A 45 -9.65 0.41 1.15
C LEU A 45 -10.81 1.37 1.42
N ALA A 46 -11.18 2.21 0.44
CA ALA A 46 -12.30 3.13 0.58
C ALA A 46 -13.64 2.38 0.72
N ASP A 47 -13.82 1.31 -0.05
CA ASP A 47 -15.00 0.44 0.00
C ASP A 47 -15.09 -0.32 1.33
N GLN A 48 -13.93 -0.69 1.91
CA GLN A 48 -13.84 -1.23 3.28
C GLN A 48 -14.01 -0.19 4.39
N GLY A 49 -14.25 1.08 4.04
CA GLY A 49 -14.60 2.12 5.00
C GLY A 49 -13.41 2.91 5.54
N ILE A 50 -12.20 2.74 5.02
CA ILE A 50 -11.05 3.58 5.40
C ILE A 50 -11.30 5.02 4.97
N ARG A 51 -11.04 5.96 5.87
CA ARG A 51 -11.20 7.40 5.66
C ARG A 51 -9.91 8.16 5.99
N LYS A 52 -9.91 9.44 5.64
CA LYS A 52 -8.82 10.37 5.98
C LYS A 52 -8.53 10.31 7.48
N GLY A 53 -7.25 10.15 7.83
CA GLY A 53 -6.78 10.04 9.22
C GLY A 53 -6.83 8.64 9.82
N ASP A 54 -7.52 7.68 9.21
CA ASP A 54 -7.45 6.28 9.66
C ASP A 54 -6.05 5.72 9.42
N ARG A 55 -5.62 4.80 10.27
CA ARG A 55 -4.30 4.16 10.18
C ARG A 55 -4.45 2.79 9.56
N VAL A 56 -3.63 2.49 8.55
CA VAL A 56 -3.64 1.21 7.86
C VAL A 56 -2.26 0.61 7.97
N CYS A 57 -2.18 -0.57 8.55
CA CYS A 57 -0.92 -1.30 8.66
C CYS A 57 -0.57 -2.00 7.35
N ILE A 58 0.70 -1.96 6.98
CA ILE A 58 1.25 -2.66 5.81
C ILE A 58 2.16 -3.76 6.31
N TYR A 59 1.77 -5.00 6.09
CA TYR A 59 2.49 -6.21 6.46
C TYR A 59 2.81 -7.02 5.20
N LEU A 60 3.72 -6.48 4.39
CA LEU A 60 4.15 -7.05 3.11
C LEU A 60 5.67 -6.96 3.00
N ASP A 61 6.27 -7.90 2.27
CA ASP A 61 7.68 -7.83 1.88
C ASP A 61 7.93 -6.62 0.95
N SER A 62 9.19 -6.21 0.85
CA SER A 62 9.66 -5.24 -0.14
C SER A 62 9.26 -5.66 -1.56
N SER A 63 8.24 -5.00 -2.09
CA SER A 63 7.57 -5.35 -3.33
C SER A 63 6.92 -4.10 -3.97
N PRO A 64 6.62 -4.14 -5.28
CA PRO A 64 5.81 -3.10 -5.93
C PRO A 64 4.46 -2.88 -5.23
N GLU A 65 3.85 -3.95 -4.72
CA GLU A 65 2.60 -3.92 -3.96
C GLU A 65 2.75 -3.18 -2.63
N TYR A 66 3.87 -3.37 -1.93
CA TYR A 66 4.20 -2.61 -0.72
C TYR A 66 4.27 -1.10 -1.01
N LEU A 67 4.95 -0.70 -2.09
CA LEU A 67 5.03 0.70 -2.50
C LEU A 67 3.67 1.26 -2.93
N ALA A 68 2.92 0.51 -3.73
CA ALA A 68 1.59 0.90 -4.17
C ALA A 68 0.61 1.07 -3.00
N SER A 69 0.74 0.22 -1.96
CA SER A 69 -0.04 0.30 -0.72
C SER A 69 0.18 1.62 0.02
N TYR A 70 1.45 2.05 0.15
CA TYR A 70 1.77 3.36 0.71
C TYR A 70 1.09 4.50 -0.04
N PHE A 71 1.23 4.50 -1.37
CA PHE A 71 0.62 5.52 -2.19
C PHE A 71 -0.91 5.49 -2.11
N ALA A 72 -1.53 4.32 -2.07
CA ALA A 72 -2.97 4.19 -1.94
C ALA A 72 -3.48 4.79 -0.61
N ILE A 73 -2.81 4.48 0.49
CA ILE A 73 -3.15 4.99 1.82
C ILE A 73 -2.99 6.51 1.86
N TRP A 74 -1.87 7.05 1.35
CA TRP A 74 -1.66 8.49 1.27
C TRP A 74 -2.61 9.18 0.31
N ARG A 75 -3.06 8.51 -0.77
CA ARG A 75 -4.06 9.03 -1.72
C ARG A 75 -5.40 9.29 -1.01
N LEU A 76 -5.80 8.39 -0.12
CA LEU A 76 -6.99 8.52 0.71
C LEU A 76 -6.83 9.55 1.85
N GLY A 77 -5.61 10.04 2.09
CA GLY A 77 -5.27 10.86 3.25
C GLY A 77 -5.28 10.07 4.56
N ALA A 78 -5.16 8.75 4.49
CA ALA A 78 -4.96 7.86 5.62
C ALA A 78 -3.46 7.79 5.98
N VAL A 79 -3.16 7.17 7.11
CA VAL A 79 -1.80 7.05 7.68
C VAL A 79 -1.30 5.63 7.45
N ALA A 80 -0.19 5.49 6.72
CA ALA A 80 0.45 4.21 6.49
C ALA A 80 1.33 3.85 7.71
N VAL A 81 1.18 2.63 8.22
CA VAL A 81 1.94 2.10 9.36
C VAL A 81 2.70 0.85 8.88
N PRO A 82 4.00 0.94 8.54
CA PRO A 82 4.77 -0.25 8.18
C PRO A 82 4.95 -1.16 9.38
N ALA A 83 4.56 -2.42 9.25
CA ALA A 83 4.85 -3.45 10.23
C ALA A 83 6.09 -4.25 9.80
N ASN A 84 6.87 -4.71 10.77
CA ASN A 84 8.00 -5.58 10.50
C ASN A 84 7.49 -6.97 10.10
N ILE A 85 7.82 -7.44 8.90
CA ILE A 85 7.46 -8.77 8.37
C ILE A 85 7.98 -9.95 9.20
N ALA A 86 8.96 -9.72 10.08
CA ALA A 86 9.45 -10.73 11.01
C ALA A 86 8.53 -10.94 12.22
N TYR A 87 7.56 -10.05 12.44
CA TYR A 87 6.64 -10.14 13.57
C TYR A 87 5.74 -11.36 13.46
N ARG A 88 5.68 -12.13 14.54
CA ARG A 88 4.70 -13.20 14.68
C ARG A 88 3.36 -12.62 15.14
N GLU A 89 2.33 -13.45 15.12
CA GLU A 89 0.95 -13.03 15.39
C GLU A 89 0.81 -12.15 16.65
N ALA A 90 1.43 -12.52 17.77
CA ALA A 90 1.32 -11.76 19.02
C ALA A 90 1.94 -10.35 18.92
N GLU A 91 3.10 -10.24 18.28
CA GLU A 91 3.82 -8.97 18.08
C GLU A 91 3.07 -8.08 17.09
N LEU A 92 2.56 -8.68 16.01
CA LEU A 92 1.76 -7.99 15.02
C LEU A 92 0.45 -7.47 15.63
N ARG A 93 -0.25 -8.30 16.41
CA ARG A 93 -1.48 -7.92 17.12
C ARG A 93 -1.22 -6.76 18.09
N HIS A 94 -0.12 -6.81 18.81
CA HIS A 94 0.30 -5.72 19.69
C HIS A 94 0.56 -4.43 18.91
N ALA A 95 1.35 -4.50 17.82
CA ALA A 95 1.64 -3.34 16.98
C ALA A 95 0.38 -2.74 16.33
N LEU A 96 -0.56 -3.58 15.89
CA LEU A 96 -1.85 -3.14 15.34
C LEU A 96 -2.69 -2.40 16.38
N ALA A 97 -2.73 -2.92 17.60
CA ALA A 97 -3.48 -2.31 18.70
C ALA A 97 -2.85 -0.97 19.13
N ASP A 98 -1.53 -0.93 19.29
CA ASP A 98 -0.79 0.29 19.66
C ASP A 98 -0.94 1.39 18.60
N ALA A 99 -0.84 1.02 17.32
CA ALA A 99 -1.08 1.94 16.21
C ALA A 99 -2.56 2.31 16.05
N GLY A 100 -3.50 1.65 16.72
CA GLY A 100 -4.93 1.79 16.49
C GLY A 100 -5.31 1.54 15.03
N ALA A 101 -4.70 0.55 14.38
CA ALA A 101 -4.94 0.28 12.96
C ALA A 101 -6.43 -0.04 12.70
N ARG A 102 -6.98 0.58 11.65
CA ARG A 102 -8.35 0.34 11.15
C ARG A 102 -8.38 -0.65 9.99
N GLY A 103 -7.23 -0.97 9.43
CA GLY A 103 -7.06 -1.97 8.39
C GLY A 103 -5.65 -2.54 8.38
N LEU A 104 -5.50 -3.71 7.78
CA LEU A 104 -4.24 -4.42 7.58
C LEU A 104 -4.16 -4.86 6.12
N ILE A 105 -3.10 -4.47 5.44
CA ILE A 105 -2.73 -5.01 4.14
C ILE A 105 -1.71 -6.11 4.38
N HIS A 106 -2.03 -7.34 4.01
CA HIS A 106 -1.13 -8.48 4.11
C HIS A 106 -1.21 -9.32 2.83
N ARG A 107 -0.23 -10.22 2.65
CA ARG A 107 -0.25 -11.16 1.54
C ARG A 107 -1.41 -12.13 1.76
N ASP A 108 -2.20 -12.36 0.71
CA ASP A 108 -3.16 -13.46 0.71
C ASP A 108 -2.38 -14.78 0.80
N THR A 109 -2.31 -15.28 2.02
CA THR A 109 -1.72 -16.57 2.36
C THR A 109 -2.91 -17.28 2.96
N GLY A 110 -3.38 -18.38 2.37
CA GLY A 110 -4.62 -19.07 2.77
C GLY A 110 -4.67 -19.64 4.20
N SER A 111 -3.85 -19.12 5.11
CA SER A 111 -3.85 -19.32 6.54
C SER A 111 -4.28 -18.01 7.22
N ALA A 112 -5.41 -18.09 7.91
CA ALA A 112 -5.99 -17.01 8.71
C ALA A 112 -4.95 -16.36 9.62
N VAL A 113 -4.52 -15.15 9.25
CA VAL A 113 -4.02 -14.14 10.20
C VAL A 113 -4.88 -12.90 9.96
N ALA A 114 -6.14 -13.00 10.36
CA ALA A 114 -7.08 -11.91 10.53
C ALA A 114 -7.87 -12.18 11.81
#